data_AF-A0A4P8J266-F1
#
_entry.id   AF-A0A4P8J266-F1
#
_cell.length_a   1.000
_cell.length_b   1.000
_cell.length_c   1.000
_cell.angle_alpha   90.00
_cell.angle_beta   90.00
_cell.angle_gamma   90.00
#
_symmetry.space_group_name_H-M   'P 1'
#
loop_
_entity.id
_entity.type
_entity.pdbx_description
1 polymer ?
#
loop_
_entity_poly.entity_id
_entity_poly.type
_entity_poly.pdbx_seq_one_letter_code
_entity_poly.pdbx_strand_id
1 'polypeptide(L)'
;MLERLYHYDYRGFEIGLQPQLIVESAQVFSPSYLVRYRCLVRIRPIGSTRGLDTFTLERNSNQPFEDEFEAVAHGREAAEAHIRTELGE
;
A
#
# COMPACT_ATOMS: atom_id res chain seq x y z
N MET A 1 7.94 37.07 -7.11
CA MET A 1 8.08 35.93 -6.17
C MET A 1 7.96 34.68 -7.01
N LEU A 2 9.05 33.95 -7.23
CA LEU A 2 9.01 32.66 -7.91
C LEU A 2 8.57 31.62 -6.89
N GLU A 3 7.39 31.02 -7.09
CA GLU A 3 6.97 29.83 -6.35
C GLU A 3 8.02 28.74 -6.53
N ARG A 4 8.46 28.14 -5.42
CA ARG A 4 9.31 26.96 -5.46
C ARG A 4 8.47 25.79 -5.95
N LEU A 5 8.52 25.54 -7.26
CA LEU A 5 8.14 24.26 -7.84
C LEU A 5 9.14 23.21 -7.36
N TYR A 6 8.81 22.51 -6.27
CA TYR A 6 9.55 21.32 -5.86
C TYR A 6 9.29 20.22 -6.89
N HIS A 7 10.18 20.11 -7.87
CA HIS A 7 10.19 18.96 -8.79
C HIS A 7 10.77 17.77 -8.02
N TYR A 8 9.92 16.85 -7.59
CA TYR A 8 10.36 15.57 -7.05
C TYR A 8 10.41 14.56 -8.19
N ASP A 9 11.61 14.25 -8.66
CA ASP A 9 11.84 13.15 -9.59
C ASP A 9 11.69 11.81 -8.82
N TYR A 10 10.84 10.87 -9.28
CA TYR A 10 10.63 9.56 -8.62
C TYR A 10 11.20 8.39 -9.45
N ARG A 11 11.82 7.40 -8.80
CA ARG A 11 12.25 6.14 -9.47
C ARG A 11 11.11 5.15 -9.62
N GLY A 12 10.03 5.35 -8.87
CA GLY A 12 8.87 4.48 -8.80
C GLY A 12 8.48 4.17 -7.35
N PHE A 13 7.63 3.15 -7.21
CA PHE A 13 7.18 2.62 -5.93
C PHE A 13 7.30 1.09 -5.92
N GLU A 14 7.40 0.51 -4.73
CA GLU A 14 7.36 -0.92 -4.50
C GLU A 14 6.10 -1.30 -3.74
N ILE A 15 5.51 -2.42 -4.11
CA ILE A 15 4.37 -3.03 -3.42
C ILE A 15 4.86 -4.33 -2.80
N GLY A 16 4.73 -4.42 -1.48
CA GLY A 16 4.93 -5.63 -0.71
C GLY A 16 3.59 -6.18 -0.23
N LEU A 17 3.42 -7.50 -0.24
CA LEU A 17 2.27 -8.17 0.36
C LEU A 17 2.70 -8.82 1.66
N GLN A 18 1.94 -8.54 2.73
CA GLN A 18 2.07 -9.22 4.00
C GLN A 18 0.89 -10.16 4.18
N PRO A 19 1.09 -11.49 4.05
CA PRO A 19 0.03 -12.45 4.32
C PRO A 19 -0.30 -12.50 5.81
N GLN A 20 -1.59 -12.60 6.12
CA GLN A 20 -2.15 -12.75 7.45
C GLN A 20 -3.08 -13.96 7.48
N LEU A 21 -2.78 -14.90 8.37
CA LEU A 21 -3.65 -16.04 8.62
C LEU A 21 -4.79 -15.60 9.53
N ILE A 22 -6.02 -15.69 9.04
CA ILE A 22 -7.24 -15.42 9.80
C ILE A 22 -7.94 -16.74 10.05
N VAL A 23 -8.29 -16.97 11.31
CA VAL A 23 -9.12 -18.11 11.70
C VAL A 23 -10.56 -17.62 11.73
N GLU A 24 -11.39 -18.11 10.83
CA GLU A 24 -12.83 -17.87 10.93
C GLU A 24 -13.41 -18.85 11.94
N SER A 25 -14.06 -18.30 12.99
CA SER A 25 -14.83 -19.11 13.91
C SER A 25 -16.15 -19.49 13.24
N ALA A 26 -16.10 -20.44 12.31
CA ALA A 26 -17.30 -21.09 11.83
C ALA A 26 -17.93 -21.83 13.02
N GLN A 27 -19.18 -21.51 13.30
CA GLN A 27 -19.98 -22.13 14.34
C GLN A 27 -19.85 -23.67 14.30
N VAL A 28 -19.35 -24.23 15.41
CA VAL A 28 -19.56 -25.59 15.94
C VAL A 28 -18.70 -26.76 15.42
N PHE A 29 -18.08 -26.81 14.23
CA PHE A 29 -17.44 -28.09 13.82
C PHE A 29 -15.99 -28.13 13.28
N SER A 30 -15.42 -27.06 12.71
CA SER A 30 -13.99 -27.02 12.35
C SER A 30 -13.53 -25.57 12.10
N PRO A 31 -12.35 -25.14 12.60
CA PRO A 31 -11.78 -23.85 12.21
C PRO A 31 -11.37 -23.87 10.75
N SER A 32 -11.85 -22.89 9.96
CA SER A 32 -11.35 -22.61 8.61
C SER A 32 -10.22 -21.58 8.71
N TYR A 33 -9.11 -21.87 8.03
CA TYR A 33 -7.99 -20.96 7.90
C TYR A 33 -8.06 -20.26 6.56
N LEU A 34 -8.10 -18.92 6.60
CA LEU A 34 -8.06 -18.08 5.41
C LEU A 34 -6.78 -17.24 5.43
N VAL A 35 -6.18 -17.05 4.25
CA VAL A 35 -5.08 -16.10 4.08
C VAL A 35 -5.67 -14.80 3.54
N ARG A 36 -5.38 -13.69 4.20
CA ARG A 36 -5.69 -12.34 3.73
C ARG A 36 -4.41 -11.52 3.64
N TYR A 37 -4.42 -10.42 2.89
CA TYR A 37 -3.21 -9.67 2.56
C TYR A 37 -3.30 -8.24 3.06
N ARG A 38 -2.23 -7.76 3.70
CA ARG A 38 -1.99 -6.32 3.88
C ARG A 38 -1.02 -5.85 2.81
N CYS A 39 -1.33 -4.73 2.18
CA CYS A 39 -0.44 -4.13 1.19
C CYS A 39 0.49 -3.13 1.87
N LEU A 40 1.79 -3.22 1.58
CA LEU A 40 2.81 -2.27 2.00
C LEU A 40 3.30 -1.53 0.77
N VAL A 41 3.21 -0.20 0.77
CA VAL A 41 3.69 0.64 -0.31
C VAL A 41 4.94 1.39 0.15
N ARG A 42 5.98 1.39 -0.69
CA ARG A 42 7.23 2.15 -0.47
C ARG A 42 7.54 3.02 -1.67
N ILE A 43 7.71 4.32 -1.46
CA ILE A 43 7.97 5.27 -2.55
C ILE A 43 9.43 5.71 -2.53
N ARG A 44 10.10 5.64 -3.69
CA ARG A 44 11.52 5.98 -3.84
C ARG A 44 11.73 7.19 -4.75
N PRO A 45 12.14 8.33 -4.19
CA PRO A 45 12.56 9.47 -4.99
C PRO A 45 13.92 9.23 -5.66
N ILE A 46 14.11 9.77 -6.87
CA ILE A 46 15.39 9.87 -7.57
C ILE A 46 16.33 10.74 -6.75
N GLY A 47 17.57 10.27 -6.59
CA GLY A 47 18.62 11.05 -5.91
C GLY A 47 18.58 11.01 -4.39
N SER A 48 17.59 10.35 -3.77
CA SER A 48 17.55 10.15 -2.32
C SER A 48 17.99 8.73 -1.93
N THR A 49 18.80 8.64 -0.88
CA THR A 49 19.11 7.36 -0.20
C THR A 49 18.10 7.02 0.90
N ARG A 50 17.22 7.95 1.26
CA ARG A 50 16.12 7.75 2.23
C ARG A 50 14.81 7.64 1.46
N GLY A 51 14.05 6.56 1.68
CA GLY A 51 12.69 6.44 1.15
C GLY A 51 11.84 7.61 1.64
N LEU A 52 11.00 8.17 0.76
CA LEU A 52 10.14 9.31 1.10
C LEU A 52 9.12 8.90 2.16
N ASP A 53 8.47 7.76 1.92
CA ASP A 53 7.42 7.28 2.79
C ASP A 53 7.19 5.77 2.67
N THR A 54 6.65 5.18 3.72
CA THR A 54 6.22 3.78 3.77
C THR A 54 4.90 3.70 4.51
N PHE A 55 3.87 3.25 3.82
CA PHE A 55 2.52 3.13 4.38
C PHE A 55 1.90 1.79 4.06
N THR A 56 0.96 1.37 4.90
CA THR A 56 0.20 0.13 4.73
C THR A 56 -1.23 0.45 4.33
N LEU A 57 -1.81 -0.37 3.46
CA LEU A 57 -3.19 -0.29 3.02
C LEU A 57 -3.95 -1.55 3.39
N GLU A 58 -5.23 -1.34 3.64
CA GLU A 58 -6.24 -2.32 3.98
C GLU A 58 -7.54 -1.94 3.26
N ARG A 59 -8.43 -2.91 3.05
CA ARG A 59 -9.64 -2.74 2.24
C ARG A 59 -10.61 -1.73 2.85
N ASN A 60 -10.86 -1.83 4.15
CA ASN A 60 -11.73 -0.93 4.94
C ASN A 60 -11.35 -1.02 6.43
N SER A 61 -11.16 0.11 7.14
CA SER A 61 -11.00 0.20 8.61
C SER A 61 -10.44 -1.07 9.30
N ASN A 62 -9.19 -1.45 9.01
CA ASN A 62 -8.49 -2.64 9.52
C ASN A 62 -8.86 -4.02 8.94
N GLN A 63 -9.59 -4.09 7.84
CA GLN A 63 -9.82 -5.36 7.13
C GLN A 63 -8.76 -5.60 6.05
N PRO A 64 -7.95 -6.67 6.16
CA PRO A 64 -7.00 -7.03 5.11
C PRO A 64 -7.74 -7.52 3.85
N PHE A 65 -7.08 -7.39 2.69
CA PHE A 65 -7.61 -7.81 1.39
C PHE A 65 -7.77 -9.33 1.32
N GLU A 66 -8.84 -9.79 0.67
CA GLU A 66 -9.08 -11.23 0.49
C GLU A 66 -8.24 -11.80 -0.65
N ASP A 67 -7.84 -10.94 -1.58
CA ASP A 67 -7.14 -11.31 -2.81
C ASP A 67 -5.83 -10.53 -2.97
N GLU A 68 -4.81 -11.20 -3.51
CA GLU A 68 -3.48 -10.61 -3.72
C GLU A 68 -3.48 -9.56 -4.84
N PHE A 69 -4.26 -9.76 -5.90
CA PHE A 69 -4.36 -8.84 -7.02
C PHE A 69 -5.13 -7.59 -6.62
N GLU A 70 -6.18 -7.74 -5.82
CA GLU A 70 -6.91 -6.62 -5.19
C GLU A 70 -5.92 -5.77 -4.36
N ALA A 71 -5.15 -6.40 -3.47
CA ALA A 71 -4.16 -5.70 -2.64
C ALA A 71 -3.13 -4.92 -3.47
N VAL A 72 -2.63 -5.52 -4.56
CA VAL A 72 -1.66 -4.88 -5.47
C VAL A 72 -2.29 -3.73 -6.25
N ALA A 73 -3.49 -3.91 -6.79
CA ALA A 73 -4.18 -2.87 -7.55
C ALA A 73 -4.43 -1.62 -6.70
N HIS A 74 -4.93 -1.80 -5.48
CA HIS A 74 -5.12 -0.73 -4.51
C HIS A 74 -3.79 -0.10 -4.06
N GLY A 75 -2.75 -0.91 -3.87
CA GLY A 75 -1.39 -0.44 -3.58
C GLY A 75 -0.86 0.52 -4.63
N ARG A 76 -1.05 0.17 -5.91
CA ARG A 76 -0.63 0.99 -7.04
C ARG A 76 -1.42 2.29 -7.12
N GLU A 77 -2.75 2.22 -7.03
CA GLU A 77 -3.61 3.41 -7.10
C GLU A 77 -3.28 4.41 -5.98
N ALA A 78 -3.10 3.92 -4.75
CA ALA A 78 -2.73 4.76 -3.62
C ALA A 78 -1.33 5.36 -3.76
N ALA A 79 -0.35 4.60 -4.29
CA ALA A 79 0.98 5.11 -4.57
C ALA A 79 0.94 6.27 -5.59
N GLU A 80 0.19 6.08 -6.69
CA GLU A 80 0.01 7.10 -7.72
C GLU A 80 -0.68 8.36 -7.16
N ALA A 81 -1.74 8.19 -6.37
CA ALA A 81 -2.45 9.30 -5.75
C ALA A 81 -1.57 10.08 -4.75
N HIS A 82 -0.77 9.37 -3.94
CA HIS A 82 0.14 9.99 -2.99
C HIS A 82 1.24 10.79 -3.70
N ILE A 83 1.82 10.24 -4.75
CA ILE A 83 2.81 10.93 -5.59
C ILE A 83 2.21 12.21 -6.20
N ARG A 84 1.00 12.15 -6.77
CA ARG A 84 0.33 13.33 -7.34
C ARG A 84 0.08 14.42 -6.29
N THR A 85 -0.37 14.02 -5.10
CA THR A 85 -0.63 14.95 -3.99
C THR A 85 0.65 15.67 -3.55
N GLU A 86 1.75 14.94 -3.37
CA GLU A 86 3.05 15.51 -2.98
C GLU A 86 3.68 16.39 -4.08
N LEU A 87 3.35 16.12 -5.35
CA LEU A 87 3.75 16.94 -6.50
C LEU A 87 2.88 18.20 -6.68
N GLY A 88 1.75 18.29 -5.97
CA GLY A 88 0.82 19.42 -6.06
C GLY A 88 0.02 19.46 -7.37
N GLU A 89 -0.26 18.30 -7.99
CA GLU A 89 -1.16 18.15 -9.15
C GLU A 89 -2.64 18.12 -8.79
#